data_AF-A0A969UEF8-F1
#
_entry.id   AF-A0A969UEF8-F1
#
_cell.length_a   1.000
_cell.length_b   1.000
_cell.length_c   1.000
_cell.angle_alpha   90.00
_cell.angle_beta   90.00
_cell.angle_gamma   90.00
#
_symmetry.space_group_name_H-M   'P 1'
#
loop_
_entity.id
_entity.type
_entity.pdbx_description
1 polymer ?
#
loop_
_entity_poly.entity_id
_entity_poly.type
_entity_poly.pdbx_seq_one_letter_code
_entity_poly.pdbx_strand_id
1 'polypeptide(L)'
;MSDEEAWKKTQNVVTWAREKGATVVLCLWGSNDNDVKGDGHGDGIIRHEAAARAMWKRVGESFGNDEKVLFEAFNEPFGYTNPSKYMSAMRYITQDLPTNRVIIDGLGYASDVQSIKNHWPGLLGYHVYPNWLPPGKRTQSEYSTLVQHALRGVGHRVFVTEFGAHLKRSDEDYENSGSSSHDVQFLKGMHDAFHVVKPRATFLWHGWHNGDSYSLWGASQSARSKVDRIQSY
;
A
#
# COMPACT_ATOMS: atom_id res chain seq x y z
N MET A 1 2.87 25.53 -5.63
CA MET A 1 2.96 25.30 -4.19
C MET A 1 4.42 25.10 -3.88
N SER A 2 4.97 25.78 -2.88
CA SER A 2 6.36 25.54 -2.46
C SER A 2 6.47 24.24 -1.65
N ASP A 3 7.68 23.71 -1.52
CA ASP A 3 7.95 22.53 -0.69
C ASP A 3 7.54 22.75 0.77
N GLU A 4 7.72 23.96 1.30
CA GLU A 4 7.32 24.30 2.67
C GLU A 4 5.79 24.36 2.83
N GLU A 5 5.06 24.87 1.83
CA GLU A 5 3.60 24.83 1.83
C GLU A 5 3.07 23.39 1.74
N ALA A 6 3.67 22.55 0.91
CA ALA A 6 3.33 21.13 0.79
C ALA A 6 3.61 20.40 2.12
N TRP A 7 4.77 20.65 2.71
CA TRP A 7 5.16 20.07 3.99
C TRP A 7 4.19 20.45 5.12
N LYS A 8 3.83 21.73 5.22
CA LYS A 8 2.85 22.20 6.22
C LYS A 8 1.50 21.51 6.04
N LYS A 9 1.05 21.24 4.82
CA LYS A 9 -0.18 20.49 4.57
C LYS A 9 -0.07 19.04 5.03
N THR A 10 1.06 18.37 4.75
CA THR A 10 1.33 17.03 5.29
C THR A 10 1.26 17.03 6.81
N GLN A 11 1.90 18.00 7.46
CA GLN A 11 1.84 18.10 8.93
C GLN A 11 0.41 18.27 9.45
N ASN A 12 -0.38 19.15 8.84
CA ASN A 12 -1.77 19.38 9.25
C ASN A 12 -2.63 18.12 9.11
N VAL A 13 -2.47 17.36 8.02
CA VAL A 13 -3.23 16.12 7.79
C VAL A 13 -2.83 15.04 8.79
N VAL A 14 -1.53 14.86 9.03
CA VAL A 14 -1.04 13.91 10.04
C VAL A 14 -1.60 14.28 11.41
N THR A 15 -1.44 15.53 11.85
CA THR A 15 -1.96 16.00 13.14
C THR A 15 -3.46 15.75 13.27
N TRP A 16 -4.25 16.14 12.27
CA TRP A 16 -5.70 15.91 12.26
C TRP A 16 -6.05 14.42 12.38
N ALA A 17 -5.40 13.55 11.60
CA ALA A 17 -5.64 12.11 11.66
C ALA A 17 -5.28 11.54 13.04
N ARG A 18 -4.18 12.01 13.62
CA ARG A 18 -3.71 11.60 14.94
C ARG A 18 -4.64 12.07 16.06
N GLU A 19 -5.20 13.28 15.98
CA GLU A 19 -6.25 13.78 16.88
C GLU A 19 -7.53 12.93 16.81
N LYS A 20 -7.82 12.30 15.66
CA LYS A 20 -8.91 11.31 15.51
C LYS A 20 -8.51 9.90 15.97
N GLY A 21 -7.31 9.72 16.49
CA GLY A 21 -6.82 8.44 17.01
C GLY A 21 -6.30 7.46 15.95
N ALA A 22 -6.24 7.87 14.67
CA ALA A 22 -5.84 7.00 13.57
C ALA A 22 -4.34 6.67 13.58
N THR A 23 -3.97 5.47 13.15
CA THR A 23 -2.60 5.18 12.73
C THR A 23 -2.36 5.81 11.36
N VAL A 24 -1.18 6.40 11.15
CA VAL A 24 -0.82 7.07 9.89
C VAL A 24 0.40 6.38 9.29
N VAL A 25 0.34 6.07 7.99
CA VAL A 25 1.49 5.67 7.19
C VAL A 25 1.86 6.86 6.30
N LEU A 26 3.07 7.38 6.44
CA LEU A 26 3.64 8.35 5.51
C LEU A 26 4.46 7.59 4.48
N CYS A 27 4.22 7.85 3.20
CA CYS A 27 4.87 7.17 2.09
C CYS A 27 5.57 8.16 1.15
N LEU A 28 6.77 7.79 0.68
CA LEU A 28 7.44 8.51 -0.41
C LEU A 28 6.96 7.96 -1.75
N TRP A 29 6.33 8.82 -2.54
CA TRP A 29 5.92 8.51 -3.91
C TRP A 29 7.01 8.85 -4.93
N GLY A 30 7.08 8.09 -6.02
CA GLY A 30 8.01 8.33 -7.13
C GLY A 30 7.81 9.68 -7.79
N SER A 31 8.88 10.22 -8.38
CA SER A 31 8.79 11.41 -9.23
C SER A 31 8.35 11.01 -10.64
N ASN A 32 7.54 11.87 -11.26
CA ASN A 32 7.13 11.75 -12.67
C ASN A 32 8.14 12.36 -13.64
N ASP A 33 9.30 12.82 -13.17
CA ASP A 33 10.35 13.40 -14.02
C ASP A 33 10.87 12.40 -15.09
N ASN A 34 10.77 11.10 -14.81
CA ASN A 34 11.07 10.05 -15.77
C ASN A 34 9.97 8.98 -15.77
N ASP A 35 8.78 9.38 -16.18
CA ASP A 35 7.66 8.46 -16.38
C ASP A 35 7.90 7.58 -17.63
N VAL A 36 8.25 6.32 -17.39
CA VAL A 36 8.57 5.36 -18.45
C VAL A 36 7.33 4.73 -19.09
N LYS A 37 6.13 4.98 -18.54
CA LYS A 37 4.87 4.40 -18.99
C LYS A 37 3.84 5.44 -19.44
N GLY A 38 4.03 6.70 -19.06
CA GLY A 38 3.07 7.78 -19.27
C GLY A 38 1.83 7.65 -18.38
N ASP A 39 1.91 6.90 -17.28
CA ASP A 39 0.81 6.63 -16.35
C ASP A 39 0.92 7.41 -15.03
N GLY A 40 1.95 8.23 -14.87
CA GLY A 40 2.17 9.05 -13.69
C GLY A 40 2.75 8.30 -12.48
N HIS A 41 3.36 7.14 -12.70
CA HIS A 41 4.06 6.35 -11.66
C HIS A 41 5.60 6.48 -11.71
N GLY A 42 6.14 7.34 -12.59
CA GLY A 42 7.58 7.50 -12.76
C GLY A 42 8.24 6.23 -13.33
N ASP A 43 9.40 5.87 -12.78
CA ASP A 43 10.14 4.66 -13.16
C ASP A 43 10.36 3.67 -12.02
N GLY A 44 9.78 3.92 -10.84
CA GLY A 44 9.95 3.07 -9.67
C GLY A 44 11.39 3.03 -9.15
N ILE A 45 12.19 4.08 -9.37
CA ILE A 45 13.56 4.23 -8.87
C ILE A 45 13.71 5.53 -8.10
N ILE A 46 14.46 5.49 -6.99
CA ILE A 46 14.86 6.71 -6.28
C ILE A 46 16.13 7.25 -6.92
N ARG A 47 16.01 8.37 -7.63
CA ARG A 47 17.14 9.00 -8.34
C ARG A 47 17.98 9.91 -7.45
N HIS A 48 17.37 10.50 -6.42
CA HIS A 48 18.01 11.48 -5.54
C HIS A 48 18.03 10.98 -4.10
N GLU A 49 18.75 9.89 -3.83
CA GLU A 49 18.78 9.22 -2.52
C GLU A 49 19.17 10.17 -1.37
N ALA A 50 20.13 11.08 -1.57
CA ALA A 50 20.53 12.03 -0.52
C ALA A 50 19.42 13.04 -0.17
N ALA A 51 18.65 13.49 -1.16
CA ALA A 51 17.50 14.36 -0.94
C ALA A 51 16.36 13.61 -0.26
N ALA A 52 16.09 12.37 -0.68
CA ALA A 52 15.12 11.48 -0.03
C ALA A 52 15.48 11.22 1.44
N ARG A 53 16.76 10.99 1.75
CA ARG A 53 17.24 10.86 3.12
C ARG A 53 17.01 12.14 3.93
N ALA A 54 17.36 13.31 3.38
CA ALA A 54 17.17 14.58 4.05
C ALA A 54 15.68 14.85 4.36
N MET A 55 14.79 14.49 3.42
CA MET A 55 13.35 14.53 3.60
C MET A 55 12.91 13.59 4.74
N TRP A 56 13.32 12.32 4.71
CA TRP A 56 12.97 11.36 5.76
C TRP A 56 13.48 11.77 7.12
N LYS A 57 14.68 12.38 7.20
CA LYS A 57 15.19 12.96 8.44
C LYS A 57 14.26 14.05 8.98
N ARG A 58 13.82 14.99 8.14
CA ARG A 58 12.86 16.05 8.54
C ARG A 58 11.51 15.48 9.00
N VAL A 59 11.01 14.45 8.31
CA VAL A 59 9.80 13.71 8.71
C VAL A 59 9.99 13.04 10.07
N GLY A 60 11.14 12.39 10.27
CA GLY A 60 11.53 11.76 11.54
C GLY A 60 11.65 12.76 12.68
N GLU A 61 12.21 13.94 12.44
CA GLU A 61 12.28 15.01 13.46
C GLU A 61 10.89 15.48 13.91
N SER A 62 9.89 15.42 13.02
CA SER A 62 8.53 15.86 13.32
C SER A 62 7.65 14.78 13.94
N PHE A 63 7.77 13.52 13.51
CA PHE A 63 6.89 12.42 13.90
C PHE A 63 7.61 11.22 14.51
N GLY A 64 8.91 11.35 14.79
CA GLY A 64 9.79 10.33 15.36
C GLY A 64 9.42 9.87 16.77
N ASN A 65 8.58 10.64 17.48
CA ASN A 65 8.12 10.30 18.82
C ASN A 65 6.67 9.80 18.88
N ASP A 66 5.92 9.85 17.76
CA ASP A 66 4.55 9.32 17.70
C ASP A 66 4.57 7.88 17.17
N GLU A 67 4.43 6.90 18.07
CA GLU A 67 4.49 5.47 17.74
C GLU A 67 3.40 5.01 16.76
N LYS A 68 2.32 5.79 16.58
CA LYS A 68 1.26 5.49 15.61
C LYS A 68 1.50 6.12 14.24
N VAL A 69 2.65 6.77 14.02
CA VAL A 69 3.12 7.15 12.69
C VAL A 69 4.15 6.14 12.21
N LEU A 70 3.92 5.57 11.03
CA LEU A 70 4.79 4.62 10.33
C LEU A 70 5.33 5.27 9.06
N PHE A 71 6.46 4.75 8.57
CA PHE A 71 7.17 5.31 7.43
C PHE A 71 7.36 4.25 6.35
N GLU A 72 6.62 4.35 5.26
CA GLU A 72 6.76 3.53 4.07
C GLU A 72 7.82 4.13 3.15
N ALA A 73 8.94 3.43 3.02
CA ALA A 73 10.18 3.99 2.51
C ALA A 73 10.06 4.54 1.09
N PHE A 74 9.33 3.81 0.22
CA PHE A 74 9.13 4.16 -1.18
C PHE A 74 8.02 3.30 -1.81
N ASN A 75 7.05 3.96 -2.44
CA ASN A 75 5.95 3.33 -3.15
C ASN A 75 6.42 2.59 -4.40
N GLU A 76 5.99 1.34 -4.57
CA GLU A 76 6.06 0.56 -5.82
C GLU A 76 7.45 0.59 -6.52
N PRO A 77 8.47 -0.09 -5.97
CA PRO A 77 9.85 -0.11 -6.49
C PRO A 77 10.04 -0.95 -7.78
N PHE A 78 9.20 -0.77 -8.80
CA PHE A 78 9.17 -1.62 -10.00
C PHE A 78 10.37 -1.45 -10.93
N GLY A 79 11.13 -0.36 -10.81
CA GLY A 79 12.35 -0.15 -11.57
C GLY A 79 13.58 -0.87 -11.01
N TYR A 80 13.50 -1.41 -9.78
CA TYR A 80 14.59 -2.20 -9.21
C TYR A 80 14.47 -3.67 -9.60
N THR A 81 15.49 -4.20 -10.26
CA THR A 81 15.57 -5.63 -10.63
C THR A 81 16.47 -6.45 -9.70
N ASN A 82 17.27 -5.79 -8.86
CA ASN A 82 18.20 -6.44 -7.94
C ASN A 82 17.80 -6.13 -6.47
N PRO A 83 17.37 -7.15 -5.70
CA PRO A 83 16.96 -6.98 -4.31
C PRO A 83 18.04 -6.33 -3.43
N SER A 84 19.30 -6.71 -3.58
CA SER A 84 20.39 -6.14 -2.76
C SER A 84 20.61 -4.66 -3.05
N LYS A 85 20.51 -4.23 -4.32
CA LYS A 85 20.61 -2.82 -4.69
C LYS A 85 19.43 -2.02 -4.13
N TYR A 86 18.21 -2.53 -4.31
CA TYR A 86 17.00 -1.92 -3.75
C TYR A 86 17.11 -1.75 -2.24
N MET A 87 17.49 -2.83 -1.53
CA MET A 87 17.63 -2.82 -0.09
C MET A 87 18.71 -1.86 0.41
N SER A 88 19.81 -1.70 -0.33
CA SER A 88 20.84 -0.70 -0.02
C SER A 88 20.28 0.72 -0.10
N ALA A 89 19.54 1.04 -1.16
CA ALA A 89 18.91 2.35 -1.34
C ALA A 89 17.87 2.63 -0.24
N MET A 90 16.96 1.69 0.03
CA MET A 90 15.94 1.86 1.07
C MET A 90 16.56 2.07 2.46
N ARG A 91 17.55 1.24 2.82
CA ARG A 91 18.28 1.40 4.09
C ARG A 91 18.96 2.75 4.19
N TYR A 92 19.55 3.24 3.10
CA TYR A 92 20.21 4.54 3.09
C TYR A 92 19.22 5.69 3.31
N ILE A 93 18.09 5.70 2.60
CA ILE A 93 17.13 6.82 2.71
C ILE A 93 16.40 6.84 4.06
N THR A 94 16.21 5.69 4.71
CA THR A 94 15.49 5.60 5.99
C THR A 94 16.40 5.47 7.21
N GLN A 95 17.73 5.63 7.07
CA GLN A 95 18.67 5.30 8.15
C GLN A 95 18.51 6.16 9.41
N ASP A 96 17.93 7.35 9.28
CA ASP A 96 17.69 8.27 10.40
C ASP A 96 16.32 8.04 11.07
N LEU A 97 15.55 7.05 10.61
CA LEU A 97 14.24 6.68 11.16
C LEU A 97 14.33 5.46 12.10
N PRO A 98 13.44 5.36 13.09
CA PRO A 98 13.35 4.16 13.93
C PRO A 98 12.93 2.94 13.10
N THR A 99 13.86 2.00 12.97
CA THR A 99 13.77 0.82 12.08
C THR A 99 12.51 -0.02 12.30
N ASN A 100 12.01 -0.11 13.54
CA ASN A 100 10.80 -0.86 13.87
C ASN A 100 9.49 -0.20 13.37
N ARG A 101 9.56 1.02 12.81
CA ARG A 101 8.44 1.75 12.20
C ARG A 101 8.61 2.00 10.71
N VAL A 102 9.67 1.46 10.10
CA VAL A 102 9.92 1.55 8.66
C VAL A 102 9.34 0.33 7.95
N ILE A 103 8.44 0.60 7.01
CA ILE A 103 7.85 -0.34 6.07
C ILE A 103 8.67 -0.28 4.77
N ILE A 104 9.11 -1.44 4.28
CA ILE A 104 9.76 -1.56 2.97
C ILE A 104 8.88 -2.44 2.08
N ASP A 105 8.47 -1.88 0.96
CA ASP A 105 7.64 -2.55 -0.04
C ASP A 105 8.35 -3.73 -0.68
N GLY A 106 7.59 -4.75 -1.05
CA GLY A 106 8.07 -5.78 -1.95
C GLY A 106 8.62 -5.21 -3.26
N LEU A 107 9.48 -5.95 -3.95
CA LEU A 107 9.89 -5.54 -5.29
C LEU A 107 8.70 -5.51 -6.27
N GLY A 108 8.89 -4.85 -7.42
CA GLY A 108 7.83 -4.68 -8.40
C GLY A 108 6.85 -3.59 -7.95
N TYR A 109 5.57 -3.82 -8.17
CA TYR A 109 4.48 -2.97 -7.68
C TYR A 109 4.13 -3.36 -6.24
N ALA A 110 5.11 -3.35 -5.34
CA ALA A 110 4.99 -3.88 -3.97
C ALA A 110 4.49 -5.33 -3.91
N SER A 111 4.73 -6.14 -4.94
CA SER A 111 4.12 -7.48 -5.09
C SER A 111 5.02 -8.62 -4.61
N ASP A 112 6.34 -8.42 -4.63
CA ASP A 112 7.32 -9.45 -4.26
C ASP A 112 7.98 -9.16 -2.92
N VAL A 113 7.23 -9.43 -1.84
CA VAL A 113 7.78 -9.39 -0.47
C VAL A 113 8.72 -10.56 -0.17
N GLN A 114 8.61 -11.66 -0.93
CA GLN A 114 9.35 -12.89 -0.65
C GLN A 114 10.83 -12.74 -0.99
N SER A 115 11.17 -12.01 -2.05
CA SER A 115 12.57 -11.75 -2.40
C SER A 115 13.29 -10.85 -1.40
N ILE A 116 12.58 -9.98 -0.67
CA ILE A 116 13.20 -9.03 0.26
C ILE A 116 13.10 -9.41 1.74
N LYS A 117 12.21 -10.35 2.12
CA LYS A 117 11.90 -10.64 3.53
C LYS A 117 13.09 -11.05 4.41
N ASN A 118 14.14 -11.59 3.81
CA ASN A 118 15.37 -12.00 4.50
C ASN A 118 16.45 -10.90 4.50
N HIS A 119 16.31 -9.88 3.64
CA HIS A 119 17.20 -8.73 3.58
C HIS A 119 16.78 -7.61 4.53
N TRP A 120 15.52 -7.60 4.95
CA TRP A 120 14.96 -6.63 5.89
C TRP A 120 14.33 -7.36 7.06
N PRO A 121 14.71 -7.09 8.32
CA PRO A 121 14.06 -7.70 9.49
C PRO A 121 12.79 -6.95 9.94
N GLY A 122 12.57 -5.72 9.45
CA GLY A 122 11.47 -4.86 9.86
C GLY A 122 10.13 -5.16 9.18
N LEU A 123 9.29 -4.13 9.09
CA LEU A 123 7.96 -4.20 8.49
C LEU A 123 8.05 -4.26 6.96
N LEU A 124 7.09 -4.93 6.34
CA LEU A 124 7.01 -5.13 4.89
C LEU A 124 5.73 -4.52 4.33
N GLY A 125 5.81 -3.90 3.15
CA GLY A 125 4.66 -3.38 2.39
C GLY A 125 4.25 -4.34 1.28
N TYR A 126 2.95 -4.48 1.07
CA TYR A 126 2.39 -5.31 0.01
C TYR A 126 1.18 -4.64 -0.63
N HIS A 127 1.13 -4.62 -1.96
CA HIS A 127 -0.05 -4.20 -2.70
C HIS A 127 -0.77 -5.42 -3.27
N VAL A 128 -2.04 -5.28 -3.66
CA VAL A 128 -2.74 -6.29 -4.47
C VAL A 128 -3.95 -5.68 -5.18
N TYR A 129 -4.12 -6.00 -6.47
CA TYR A 129 -5.20 -5.47 -7.30
C TYR A 129 -5.85 -6.54 -8.20
N PRO A 130 -7.11 -6.33 -8.65
CA PRO A 130 -7.86 -7.32 -9.43
C PRO A 130 -7.15 -7.74 -10.73
N ASN A 131 -6.43 -6.82 -11.38
CA ASN A 131 -5.75 -7.08 -12.66
C ASN A 131 -4.48 -7.93 -12.52
N TRP A 132 -4.01 -8.23 -11.30
CA TRP A 132 -2.83 -9.07 -11.06
C TRP A 132 -3.06 -10.53 -11.39
N LEU A 133 -4.32 -10.96 -11.50
CA LEU A 133 -4.66 -12.24 -12.12
C LEU A 133 -5.09 -12.02 -13.59
N PRO A 134 -4.64 -12.87 -14.51
CA PRO A 134 -5.06 -12.79 -15.90
C PRO A 134 -6.57 -13.07 -16.03
N PRO A 135 -7.21 -12.57 -17.10
CA PRO A 135 -8.57 -12.98 -17.44
C PRO A 135 -8.74 -14.51 -17.41
N GLY A 136 -9.87 -15.00 -16.91
CA GLY A 136 -10.13 -16.43 -16.73
C GLY A 136 -9.59 -17.02 -15.41
N LYS A 137 -8.73 -16.29 -14.67
CA LYS A 137 -8.25 -16.69 -13.34
C LYS A 137 -8.79 -15.83 -12.19
N ARG A 138 -9.62 -14.84 -12.49
CA ARG A 138 -10.14 -13.85 -11.54
C ARG A 138 -11.30 -14.39 -10.69
N THR A 139 -11.00 -15.39 -9.87
CA THR A 139 -11.95 -16.01 -8.93
C THR A 139 -11.53 -15.74 -7.49
N GLN A 140 -12.49 -15.78 -6.56
CA GLN A 140 -12.25 -15.59 -5.13
C GLN A 140 -11.12 -16.49 -4.60
N SER A 141 -11.12 -17.78 -4.95
CA SER A 141 -10.11 -18.74 -4.47
C SER A 141 -8.73 -18.48 -5.04
N GLU A 142 -8.63 -18.10 -6.32
CA GLU A 142 -7.36 -17.76 -6.97
C GLU A 142 -6.78 -16.46 -6.38
N TYR A 143 -7.60 -15.44 -6.15
CA TYR A 143 -7.15 -14.21 -5.46
C TYR A 143 -6.70 -14.49 -4.03
N SER A 144 -7.45 -15.31 -3.28
CA SER A 144 -7.06 -15.68 -1.93
C SER A 144 -5.73 -16.44 -1.92
N THR A 145 -5.56 -17.39 -2.84
CA THR A 145 -4.33 -18.18 -3.00
C THR A 145 -3.14 -17.30 -3.36
N LEU A 146 -3.32 -16.32 -4.25
CA LEU A 146 -2.28 -15.36 -4.64
C LEU A 146 -1.70 -14.66 -3.41
N VAL A 147 -2.55 -14.09 -2.56
CA VAL A 147 -2.13 -13.35 -1.37
C VAL A 147 -1.54 -14.28 -0.30
N GLN A 148 -2.18 -15.42 -0.05
CA GLN A 148 -1.66 -16.40 0.90
C GLN A 148 -0.26 -16.90 0.51
N HIS A 149 -0.03 -17.10 -0.80
CA HIS A 149 1.28 -17.46 -1.32
C HIS A 149 2.28 -16.31 -1.14
N ALA A 150 1.92 -15.09 -1.54
CA ALA A 150 2.77 -13.91 -1.45
C ALA A 150 3.20 -13.61 -0.01
N LEU A 151 2.31 -13.78 0.96
CA LEU A 151 2.56 -13.44 2.37
C LEU A 151 2.97 -14.62 3.25
N ARG A 152 3.22 -15.80 2.65
CA ARG A 152 3.55 -17.03 3.38
C ARG A 152 4.72 -16.84 4.33
N GLY A 153 4.48 -17.09 5.61
CA GLY A 153 5.47 -16.99 6.69
C GLY A 153 5.83 -15.56 7.12
N VAL A 154 5.26 -14.53 6.49
CA VAL A 154 5.59 -13.12 6.77
C VAL A 154 4.38 -12.23 7.04
N GLY A 155 3.15 -12.73 6.96
CA GLY A 155 1.92 -11.93 7.20
C GLY A 155 1.98 -11.06 8.47
N HIS A 156 2.48 -11.60 9.59
CA HIS A 156 2.65 -10.86 10.85
C HIS A 156 3.59 -9.63 10.80
N ARG A 157 4.38 -9.47 9.74
CA ARG A 157 5.27 -8.32 9.50
C ARG A 157 4.71 -7.36 8.44
N VAL A 158 3.66 -7.76 7.73
CA VAL A 158 3.19 -7.09 6.53
C VAL A 158 2.09 -6.09 6.87
N PHE A 159 2.22 -4.89 6.32
CA PHE A 159 1.12 -3.98 6.10
C PHE A 159 0.71 -4.12 4.64
N VAL A 160 -0.57 -4.37 4.37
CA VAL A 160 -1.09 -4.27 3.00
C VAL A 160 -1.41 -2.80 2.78
N THR A 161 -0.43 -2.05 2.27
CA THR A 161 -0.49 -0.58 2.15
C THR A 161 -1.40 -0.14 1.01
N GLU A 162 -1.70 -1.04 0.07
CA GLU A 162 -2.77 -0.84 -0.90
C GLU A 162 -3.51 -2.14 -1.24
N PHE A 163 -4.83 -2.07 -1.19
CA PHE A 163 -5.71 -2.98 -1.94
C PHE A 163 -6.93 -2.19 -2.39
N GLY A 164 -7.52 -2.54 -3.53
CA GLY A 164 -8.72 -1.84 -3.99
C GLY A 164 -9.35 -2.49 -5.21
N ALA A 165 -10.62 -2.20 -5.43
CA ALA A 165 -11.38 -2.64 -6.60
C ALA A 165 -12.40 -1.56 -6.97
N HIS A 166 -13.04 -1.67 -8.13
CA HIS A 166 -14.12 -0.76 -8.49
C HIS A 166 -15.28 -0.94 -7.50
N LEU A 167 -15.76 0.13 -6.85
CA LEU A 167 -16.80 0.13 -5.78
C LEU A 167 -18.13 0.78 -6.19
N LYS A 168 -18.18 1.46 -7.35
CA LYS A 168 -19.34 2.25 -7.81
C LYS A 168 -20.23 1.55 -8.84
N ARG A 169 -20.20 0.22 -8.93
CA ARG A 169 -21.02 -0.51 -9.91
C ARG A 169 -22.45 -0.59 -9.38
N SER A 170 -23.39 0.06 -10.07
CA SER A 170 -24.76 0.29 -9.55
C SER A 170 -25.60 -0.97 -9.41
N ASP A 171 -25.20 -2.06 -10.06
CA ASP A 171 -25.86 -3.37 -10.07
C ASP A 171 -25.11 -4.44 -9.26
N GLU A 172 -24.03 -4.07 -8.57
CA GLU A 172 -23.23 -5.04 -7.83
C GLU A 172 -23.55 -5.05 -6.34
N ASP A 173 -24.08 -6.20 -5.90
CA ASP A 173 -24.01 -6.63 -4.52
C ASP A 173 -22.68 -7.36 -4.28
N TYR A 174 -21.82 -6.76 -3.46
CA TYR A 174 -20.50 -7.28 -3.11
C TYR A 174 -20.59 -8.47 -2.14
N GLU A 175 -21.77 -8.80 -1.63
CA GLU A 175 -22.04 -10.04 -0.89
C GLU A 175 -22.55 -11.19 -1.76
N ASN A 176 -22.95 -10.92 -3.00
CA ASN A 176 -23.59 -11.92 -3.83
C ASN A 176 -22.65 -13.11 -4.09
N SER A 177 -23.01 -14.27 -3.55
CA SER A 177 -22.25 -15.51 -3.69
C SER A 177 -22.15 -15.99 -5.13
N GLY A 178 -23.15 -15.68 -5.97
CA GLY A 178 -23.20 -16.02 -7.40
C GLY A 178 -22.63 -14.96 -8.34
N SER A 179 -22.07 -13.85 -7.84
CA SER A 179 -21.48 -12.82 -8.71
C SER A 179 -20.27 -13.35 -9.49
N SER A 180 -20.23 -13.12 -10.79
CA SER A 180 -19.04 -13.38 -11.62
C SER A 180 -18.17 -12.13 -11.82
N SER A 181 -18.50 -11.02 -11.17
CA SER A 181 -17.70 -9.79 -11.24
C SER A 181 -16.33 -10.00 -10.63
N HIS A 182 -15.28 -9.68 -11.37
CA HIS A 182 -13.92 -9.82 -10.88
C HIS A 182 -13.61 -8.89 -9.70
N ASP A 183 -14.24 -7.70 -9.62
CA ASP A 183 -14.12 -6.80 -8.47
C ASP A 183 -14.72 -7.42 -7.20
N VAL A 184 -15.92 -8.00 -7.31
CA VAL A 184 -16.58 -8.72 -6.20
C VAL A 184 -15.78 -9.95 -5.80
N GLN A 185 -15.33 -10.76 -6.77
CA GLN A 185 -14.52 -11.95 -6.54
C GLN A 185 -13.19 -11.59 -5.87
N PHE A 186 -12.55 -10.49 -6.29
CA PHE A 186 -11.33 -9.97 -5.68
C PHE A 186 -11.54 -9.62 -4.21
N LEU A 187 -12.55 -8.80 -3.89
CA LEU A 187 -12.80 -8.38 -2.51
C LEU A 187 -13.17 -9.56 -1.60
N LYS A 188 -13.91 -10.55 -2.11
CA LYS A 188 -14.15 -11.81 -1.37
C LYS A 188 -12.85 -12.58 -1.16
N GLY A 189 -11.96 -12.64 -2.16
CA GLY A 189 -10.66 -13.30 -2.04
C GLY A 189 -9.74 -12.62 -1.02
N MET A 190 -9.76 -11.28 -0.95
CA MET A 190 -9.03 -10.51 0.06
C MET A 190 -9.56 -10.79 1.46
N HIS A 191 -10.89 -10.83 1.60
CA HIS A 191 -11.53 -11.18 2.87
C HIS A 191 -11.05 -12.54 3.38
N ASP A 192 -11.05 -13.56 2.52
CA ASP A 192 -10.57 -14.90 2.87
C ASP A 192 -9.07 -14.91 3.20
N ALA A 193 -8.25 -14.27 2.36
CA ALA A 193 -6.80 -14.27 2.53
C ALA A 193 -6.37 -13.57 3.82
N PHE A 194 -6.95 -12.41 4.13
CA PHE A 194 -6.54 -11.64 5.30
C PHE A 194 -6.96 -12.31 6.62
N HIS A 195 -8.07 -13.04 6.64
CA HIS A 195 -8.41 -13.91 7.77
C HIS A 195 -7.37 -15.01 8.02
N VAL A 196 -6.77 -15.54 6.96
CA VAL A 196 -5.74 -16.59 7.05
C VAL A 196 -4.37 -16.02 7.42
N VAL A 197 -3.89 -15.01 6.67
CA VAL A 197 -2.51 -14.51 6.81
C VAL A 197 -2.35 -13.46 7.89
N LYS A 198 -3.44 -12.82 8.31
CA LYS A 198 -3.51 -11.80 9.36
C LYS A 198 -2.40 -10.75 9.25
N PRO A 199 -2.41 -9.92 8.19
CA PRO A 199 -1.47 -8.80 8.10
C PRO A 199 -1.67 -7.84 9.28
N ARG A 200 -0.67 -7.02 9.59
CA ARG A 200 -0.75 -6.09 10.74
C ARG A 200 -1.85 -5.05 10.57
N ALA A 201 -2.03 -4.58 9.35
CA ALA A 201 -3.18 -3.79 8.92
C ALA A 201 -3.28 -3.81 7.39
N THR A 202 -4.42 -3.35 6.89
CA THR A 202 -4.72 -3.25 5.47
C THR A 202 -5.31 -1.87 5.17
N PHE A 203 -4.89 -1.23 4.09
CA PHE A 203 -5.34 0.10 3.68
C PHE A 203 -6.02 0.01 2.33
N LEU A 204 -7.29 0.43 2.28
CA LEU A 204 -8.00 0.54 1.02
C LEU A 204 -7.42 1.70 0.21
N TRP A 205 -6.99 1.42 -1.02
CA TRP A 205 -6.75 2.44 -2.02
C TRP A 205 -8.09 3.01 -2.49
N HIS A 206 -8.39 4.25 -2.07
CA HIS A 206 -9.67 4.89 -2.39
C HIS A 206 -9.66 5.64 -3.74
N GLY A 207 -8.59 5.52 -4.52
CA GLY A 207 -8.40 6.26 -5.77
C GLY A 207 -8.18 7.75 -5.57
N TRP A 208 -8.13 8.49 -6.67
CA TRP A 208 -7.98 9.95 -6.61
C TRP A 208 -9.29 10.62 -6.18
N HIS A 209 -9.21 11.79 -5.54
CA HIS A 209 -10.40 12.58 -5.17
C HIS A 209 -10.98 13.34 -6.37
N ASN A 210 -11.27 12.63 -7.46
CA ASN A 210 -11.72 13.15 -8.75
C ASN A 210 -12.93 12.38 -9.32
N GLY A 211 -13.67 11.67 -8.45
CA GLY A 211 -14.79 10.80 -8.86
C GLY A 211 -14.41 9.35 -9.10
N ASP A 212 -13.16 8.95 -8.81
CA ASP A 212 -12.61 7.61 -8.97
C ASP A 212 -13.58 6.50 -8.53
N SER A 213 -13.61 5.44 -9.32
CA SER A 213 -14.42 4.24 -9.09
C SER A 213 -14.03 3.44 -7.84
N TYR A 214 -12.81 3.60 -7.34
CA TYR A 214 -12.29 2.91 -6.14
C TYR A 214 -12.73 3.59 -4.83
N SER A 215 -13.30 4.79 -4.94
CA SER A 215 -13.68 5.61 -3.80
C SER A 215 -14.87 5.02 -3.04
N LEU A 216 -14.74 4.94 -1.70
CA LEU A 216 -15.85 4.64 -0.79
C LEU A 216 -16.92 5.74 -0.80
N TRP A 217 -16.54 6.97 -1.15
CA TRP A 217 -17.48 8.08 -1.27
C TRP A 217 -18.36 7.86 -2.51
N GLY A 218 -19.67 7.71 -2.26
CA GLY A 218 -20.65 7.39 -3.31
C GLY A 218 -20.71 5.91 -3.68
N ALA A 219 -19.96 5.03 -3.00
CA ALA A 219 -20.12 3.58 -3.16
C ALA A 219 -21.48 3.09 -2.62
N SER A 220 -21.88 1.86 -2.97
CA SER A 220 -23.07 1.24 -2.38
C SER A 220 -22.84 0.87 -0.90
N GLN A 221 -23.93 0.65 -0.15
CA GLN A 221 -23.82 0.17 1.23
C GLN A 221 -23.16 -1.22 1.30
N SER A 222 -23.45 -2.08 0.32
CA SER A 222 -22.84 -3.41 0.20
C SER A 222 -21.32 -3.31 0.02
N ALA A 223 -20.86 -2.43 -0.90
CA ALA A 223 -19.43 -2.20 -1.13
C ALA A 223 -18.70 -1.70 0.13
N ARG A 224 -19.23 -0.67 0.81
CA ARG A 224 -18.64 -0.17 2.06
C ARG A 224 -18.56 -1.25 3.13
N SER A 225 -19.68 -1.95 3.35
CA SER A 225 -19.75 -3.01 4.37
C SER A 225 -18.79 -4.16 4.07
N LYS A 226 -18.57 -4.48 2.79
CA LYS A 226 -17.59 -5.49 2.40
C LYS A 226 -16.16 -5.06 2.75
N VAL A 227 -15.77 -3.83 2.40
CA VAL A 227 -14.45 -3.29 2.73
C VAL A 227 -14.22 -3.26 4.24
N ASP A 228 -15.20 -2.77 5.02
CA ASP A 228 -15.08 -2.70 6.48
C ASP A 228 -14.77 -4.09 7.08
N ARG A 229 -15.44 -5.15 6.59
CA ARG A 229 -15.18 -6.52 7.06
C ARG A 229 -13.86 -7.09 6.59
N ILE A 230 -13.38 -6.70 5.40
CA ILE A 230 -12.04 -7.07 4.94
C ILE A 230 -10.97 -6.47 5.84
N GLN A 231 -11.21 -5.33 6.48
CA GLN A 231 -10.23 -4.66 7.34
C GLN A 231 -10.33 -5.05 8.83
N SER A 232 -11.32 -5.89 9.22
CA SER A 232 -11.63 -6.21 10.62
C SER A 232 -11.38 -7.68 11.03
N TYR A 233 -10.56 -8.41 10.28
CA TYR A 233 -10.29 -9.85 10.43
C TYR A 233 -9.65 -10.27 11.77
#